data_AF-A0A5K1HY72-F1
#
_entry.id   AF-A0A5K1HY72-F1
#
_cell.length_a   1.000
_cell.length_b   1.000
_cell.length_c   1.000
_cell.angle_alpha   90.00
_cell.angle_beta   90.00
_cell.angle_gamma   90.00
#
_symmetry.space_group_name_H-M   'P 1'
#
loop_
_entity.id
_entity.type
_entity.pdbx_description
1 polymer ?
#
loop_
_entity_poly.entity_id
_entity_poly.type
_entity_poly.pdbx_seq_one_letter_code
_entity_poly.pdbx_strand_id
1 'polypeptide(L)'
;MVNDTLGHSAGDELLKQATARITERLRDSDMVARLGGDEFVIILMDCQIPENAAKVATEVIADLTIPFELSAGNIVQIGASIGISFYPTHGITPEKLIDAADIALYKAKDN
;
A
#
# COMPACT_ATOMS: atom_id res chain seq x y z
N MET A 1 1.12 -1.21 17.72
CA MET A 1 0.22 -1.16 16.54
C MET A 1 -1.17 -0.71 16.99
N VAL A 2 -2.00 -0.19 16.08
CA VAL A 2 -3.38 0.26 16.38
C VAL A 2 -4.18 -0.81 17.12
N ASN A 3 -4.00 -2.09 16.76
CA ASN A 3 -4.64 -3.24 17.41
C ASN A 3 -4.28 -3.38 18.90
N ASP A 4 -3.06 -3.03 19.28
CA ASP A 4 -2.60 -3.12 20.68
C ASP A 4 -3.21 -2.01 21.54
N THR A 5 -3.58 -0.88 20.92
CA THR A 5 -4.11 0.31 21.61
C THR A 5 -5.64 0.36 21.58
N LEU A 6 -6.27 -0.02 20.47
CA LEU A 6 -7.71 0.13 20.23
C LEU A 6 -8.44 -1.21 20.00
N GLY A 7 -7.72 -2.33 20.01
CA GLY A 7 -8.26 -3.67 19.83
C GLY A 7 -8.37 -4.11 18.37
N HIS A 8 -8.56 -5.42 18.17
CA HIS A 8 -8.61 -6.05 16.84
C HIS A 8 -9.74 -5.53 15.95
N SER A 9 -10.91 -5.19 16.52
CA SER A 9 -12.04 -4.66 15.75
C SER A 9 -11.73 -3.33 15.08
N ALA A 10 -11.03 -2.43 15.80
CA ALA A 10 -10.57 -1.15 15.25
C ALA A 10 -9.51 -1.36 14.17
N GLY A 11 -8.63 -2.35 14.36
CA GLY A 11 -7.67 -2.80 13.37
C GLY A 11 -8.29 -3.27 12.06
N ASP A 12 -9.28 -4.17 12.16
CA ASP A 12 -9.98 -4.72 11.00
C ASP A 12 -10.75 -3.64 10.24
N GLU A 13 -11.37 -2.70 10.96
CA GLU A 13 -12.03 -1.54 10.36
C GLU A 13 -11.03 -0.66 9.60
N LEU A 14 -9.90 -0.32 10.23
CA LEU A 14 -8.84 0.46 9.60
C LEU A 14 -8.32 -0.22 8.33
N LEU A 15 -8.08 -1.54 8.36
CA LEU A 15 -7.61 -2.29 7.20
C LEU A 15 -8.63 -2.30 6.05
N LYS A 16 -9.93 -2.39 6.36
CA LYS A 16 -11.00 -2.29 5.35
C LYS A 16 -11.03 -0.90 4.73
N GLN A 17 -10.97 0.16 5.54
CA GLN A 17 -10.95 1.54 5.04
C GLN A 17 -9.69 1.82 4.21
N ALA A 18 -8.51 1.33 4.63
CA ALA A 18 -7.27 1.47 3.88
C ALA A 18 -7.36 0.74 2.52
N THR A 19 -7.89 -0.48 2.49
CA THR A 19 -8.12 -1.23 1.25
C THR A 19 -9.04 -0.47 0.30
N ALA A 20 -10.11 0.13 0.82
CA ALA A 20 -11.04 0.94 0.01
C ALA A 20 -10.34 2.16 -0.60
N ARG A 21 -9.58 2.92 0.20
CA ARG A 21 -8.82 4.09 -0.30
C ARG A 21 -7.79 3.72 -1.36
N ILE A 22 -7.07 2.61 -1.18
CA ILE A 22 -6.14 2.11 -2.20
C ILE A 22 -6.93 1.79 -3.48
N THR A 23 -8.00 1.01 -3.36
CA THR A 23 -8.80 0.55 -4.51
C THR A 23 -9.39 1.72 -5.30
N GLU A 24 -9.89 2.76 -4.64
CA GLU A 24 -10.44 3.96 -5.27
C GLU A 24 -9.43 4.75 -6.12
N ARG A 25 -8.12 4.55 -5.88
CA ARG A 25 -7.05 5.19 -6.67
C ARG A 25 -6.59 4.38 -7.86
N LEU A 26 -6.91 3.10 -7.87
CA LEU A 26 -6.48 2.18 -8.90
C LEU A 26 -7.48 2.17 -10.07
N ARG A 27 -6.97 1.90 -11.26
CA ARG A 27 -7.82 1.67 -12.43
C ARG A 27 -8.43 0.28 -12.34
N ASP A 28 -9.52 0.03 -13.08
CA ASP A 28 -10.14 -1.30 -13.15
C ASP A 28 -9.18 -2.41 -13.64
N SER A 29 -8.13 -2.04 -14.39
CA SER A 29 -7.10 -2.97 -14.85
C SER A 29 -6.05 -3.29 -13.78
N ASP A 30 -5.90 -2.42 -12.79
CA ASP A 30 -4.90 -2.58 -11.74
C ASP A 30 -5.46 -3.48 -10.62
N MET A 31 -4.57 -4.09 -9.84
CA MET A 31 -4.97 -5.04 -8.81
C MET A 31 -4.35 -4.66 -7.47
N VAL A 32 -5.11 -4.83 -6.39
CA VAL A 32 -4.60 -4.79 -5.02
C VAL A 32 -4.83 -6.14 -4.35
N ALA A 33 -3.83 -6.61 -3.62
CA ALA A 33 -3.90 -7.80 -2.80
C ALA A 33 -3.30 -7.52 -1.42
N ARG A 34 -3.83 -8.17 -0.38
CA ARG A 34 -3.25 -8.16 0.96
C ARG A 34 -2.40 -9.42 1.14
N LEU A 35 -1.12 -9.27 1.44
CA LEU A 35 -0.22 -10.41 1.67
C LEU A 35 -0.40 -11.02 3.06
N GLY A 36 -0.66 -10.16 4.05
CA GLY A 36 -0.83 -10.53 5.45
C GLY A 36 -0.69 -9.30 6.34
N GLY A 37 -1.19 -9.36 7.58
CA GLY A 37 -1.03 -8.24 8.51
C GLY A 37 -1.52 -6.91 7.92
N ASP A 38 -0.65 -5.91 7.88
CA ASP A 38 -0.85 -4.59 7.28
C ASP A 38 -0.14 -4.41 5.93
N GLU A 39 0.32 -5.50 5.30
CA GLU A 39 1.07 -5.50 4.05
C GLU A 39 0.17 -5.71 2.83
N PHE A 40 0.35 -4.83 1.84
CA PHE A 40 -0.40 -4.81 0.58
C PHE A 40 0.55 -4.81 -0.61
N VAL A 41 0.11 -5.47 -1.68
CA VAL A 41 0.74 -5.43 -3.01
C VAL A 41 -0.22 -4.78 -3.99
N ILE A 42 0.30 -3.85 -4.77
CA ILE A 42 -0.39 -3.19 -5.87
C ILE A 42 0.30 -3.61 -7.17
N ILE A 43 -0.48 -4.08 -8.13
CA ILE A 43 -0.03 -4.45 -9.48
C ILE A 43 -0.62 -3.43 -10.45
N LEU A 44 0.26 -2.65 -11.08
CA LEU A 44 -0.12 -1.69 -12.12
C LEU A 44 0.05 -2.33 -13.49
N MET A 45 -1.04 -2.45 -14.24
CA MET A 45 -1.02 -3.06 -15.56
C MET A 45 -0.60 -2.04 -16.63
N ASP A 46 0.20 -2.48 -17.61
CA ASP A 46 0.70 -1.65 -18.72
C ASP A 46 1.36 -0.32 -18.28
N CYS A 47 2.08 -0.35 -17.14
CA CYS A 47 2.80 0.82 -16.63
C CYS A 47 4.20 0.92 -17.27
N GLN A 48 4.27 1.51 -18.46
CA GLN A 48 5.53 1.62 -19.23
C GLN A 48 6.45 2.75 -18.74
N ILE A 49 5.90 3.75 -18.04
CA ILE A 49 6.61 4.95 -17.62
C ILE A 49 6.80 4.89 -16.09
N PRO A 50 8.04 4.77 -15.58
CA PRO A 50 8.30 4.66 -14.14
C PRO A 50 7.72 5.80 -13.30
N GLU A 51 7.68 7.01 -13.86
CA GLU A 51 7.10 8.20 -13.25
C GLU A 51 5.61 8.04 -12.96
N ASN A 52 4.88 7.26 -13.78
CA ASN A 52 3.46 6.98 -13.52
C ASN A 52 3.28 6.11 -12.29
N ALA A 53 4.11 5.07 -12.11
CA ALA A 53 4.07 4.24 -10.90
C ALA A 53 4.45 5.05 -9.65
N ALA A 54 5.47 5.91 -9.75
CA ALA A 54 5.87 6.81 -8.67
C ALA A 54 4.75 7.79 -8.29
N LYS A 55 4.03 8.31 -9.28
CA LYS A 55 2.86 9.18 -9.06
C LYS A 55 1.75 8.44 -8.32
N VAL A 56 1.36 7.25 -8.78
CA VAL A 56 0.34 6.41 -8.11
C VAL A 56 0.75 6.11 -6.67
N ALA A 57 2.02 5.72 -6.44
CA ALA A 57 2.51 5.45 -5.10
C ALA A 57 2.41 6.69 -4.19
N THR A 58 2.79 7.87 -4.69
CA THR A 58 2.71 9.13 -3.94
C THR A 58 1.27 9.49 -3.59
N GLU A 59 0.34 9.34 -4.54
CA GLU A 59 -1.09 9.60 -4.33
C GLU A 59 -1.69 8.63 -3.31
N VAL A 60 -1.37 7.34 -3.40
CA VAL A 60 -1.79 6.33 -2.41
C VAL A 60 -1.26 6.65 -1.02
N ILE A 61 0.02 7.02 -0.87
CA ILE A 61 0.58 7.42 0.42
C ILE A 61 -0.16 8.65 0.98
N ALA A 62 -0.42 9.66 0.13
CA ALA A 62 -1.13 10.86 0.55
C ALA A 62 -2.54 10.53 1.06
N ASP A 63 -3.30 9.69 0.34
CA ASP A 63 -4.64 9.27 0.74
C ASP A 63 -4.66 8.42 2.01
N LEU A 64 -3.66 7.57 2.21
CA LEU A 64 -3.50 6.79 3.44
C LEU A 64 -3.05 7.65 4.63
N THR A 65 -2.46 8.82 4.39
CA THR A 65 -2.04 9.74 5.46
C THR A 65 -3.21 10.59 5.97
N ILE A 66 -4.31 10.69 5.21
CA ILE A 66 -5.55 11.33 5.69
C ILE A 66 -6.07 10.54 6.92
N PRO A 67 -6.48 11.20 8.01
CA PRO A 67 -6.99 10.48 9.18
C PRO A 67 -8.17 9.54 8.86
N PHE A 68 -8.23 8.43 9.58
CA PHE A 68 -9.31 7.45 9.53
C PHE A 68 -10.22 7.67 10.74
N GLU A 69 -11.50 7.95 10.48
CA GLU A 69 -12.52 7.97 11.52
C GLU A 69 -13.07 6.55 11.68
N LEU A 70 -12.86 5.97 12.86
CA LEU A 70 -13.33 4.64 13.20
C LEU A 70 -14.68 4.73 13.90
N SER A 71 -15.49 3.67 13.81
CA SER A 71 -16.88 3.61 14.30
C SER A 71 -17.05 3.93 15.78
N ALA A 72 -16.01 3.73 16.60
CA ALA A 72 -15.99 4.07 18.02
C ALA A 72 -15.71 5.56 18.31
N GLY A 73 -15.63 6.42 17.29
CA GLY A 73 -15.27 7.83 17.40
C GLY A 73 -13.77 8.11 17.52
N ASN A 74 -12.93 7.08 17.35
CA ASN A 74 -11.48 7.24 17.36
C ASN A 74 -11.01 7.79 16.01
N ILE A 75 -10.10 8.75 16.04
CA ILE A 75 -9.40 9.25 14.86
C ILE A 75 -8.00 8.66 14.86
N VAL A 76 -7.68 7.91 13.81
CA VAL A 76 -6.38 7.23 13.66
C VAL A 76 -5.65 7.80 12.47
N GLN A 77 -4.41 8.21 12.68
CA GLN A 77 -3.50 8.59 11.59
C GLN A 77 -2.46 7.50 11.42
N ILE A 78 -2.26 7.06 10.18
CA ILE A 78 -1.21 6.11 9.80
C ILE A 78 -0.28 6.74 8.78
N GLY A 79 0.95 6.22 8.72
CA GLY A 79 1.84 6.42 7.58
C GLY A 79 1.86 5.18 6.71
N ALA A 80 2.32 5.33 5.47
CA ALA A 80 2.56 4.23 4.56
C ALA A 80 3.90 4.44 3.85
N SER A 81 4.58 3.33 3.55
CA SER A 81 5.78 3.31 2.72
C SER A 81 5.52 2.35 1.57
N ILE A 82 5.98 2.70 0.37
CA ILE A 82 5.80 1.88 -0.84
C ILE A 82 7.15 1.68 -1.51
N GLY A 83 7.49 0.42 -1.80
CA GLY A 83 8.58 0.05 -2.68
C GLY A 83 8.05 -0.30 -4.06
N ILE A 84 8.77 0.09 -5.12
CA ILE A 84 8.33 -0.10 -6.51
C ILE A 84 9.35 -0.97 -7.24
N SER A 85 8.86 -1.98 -7.95
CA SER A 85 9.64 -2.78 -8.89
C SER A 85 8.97 -2.82 -10.28
N PHE A 86 9.71 -3.22 -11.32
CA PHE A 86 9.26 -3.17 -12.71
C PHE A 86 9.66 -4.44 -13.43
N TYR A 87 8.70 -5.05 -14.13
CA TYR A 87 8.98 -6.08 -15.12
C TYR A 87 9.41 -5.44 -16.44
N PRO A 88 10.41 -5.97 -17.16
CA PRO A 88 11.31 -7.05 -16.76
C PRO A 88 12.57 -6.57 -16.00
N THR A 89 12.74 -5.25 -15.82
CA THR A 89 13.98 -4.61 -15.31
C THR A 89 14.46 -5.16 -13.97
N HIS A 90 13.54 -5.41 -13.03
CA HIS A 90 13.84 -5.86 -11.67
C HIS A 90 13.60 -7.36 -11.46
N GLY A 91 13.10 -8.06 -12.48
CA GLY A 91 12.77 -9.48 -12.39
C GLY A 91 11.84 -9.91 -13.50
N ILE A 92 11.91 -11.20 -13.85
CA ILE A 92 11.03 -11.84 -14.83
C ILE A 92 10.07 -12.84 -14.19
N THR A 93 10.14 -13.03 -12.87
CA THR A 93 9.22 -13.87 -12.10
C THR A 93 8.54 -13.04 -11.02
N PRO A 94 7.33 -13.40 -10.58
CA PRO A 94 6.62 -12.70 -9.51
C PRO A 94 7.46 -12.57 -8.24
N GLU A 95 8.17 -13.64 -7.85
CA GLU A 95 8.98 -13.67 -6.63
C GLU A 95 10.10 -12.64 -6.68
N LYS A 96 10.82 -12.55 -7.81
CA LYS A 96 11.89 -11.56 -7.99
C LYS A 96 11.37 -10.12 -7.97
N LEU A 97 10.17 -9.89 -8.49
CA LEU A 97 9.57 -8.56 -8.49
C LEU A 97 9.13 -8.15 -7.07
N ILE A 98 8.58 -9.07 -6.30
CA ILE A 98 8.23 -8.84 -4.89
C ILE A 98 9.50 -8.58 -4.08
N ASP A 99 10.52 -9.44 -4.19
CA ASP A 99 11.81 -9.25 -3.49
C ASP A 99 12.43 -7.88 -3.80
N ALA A 100 12.41 -7.46 -5.07
CA ALA A 100 12.94 -6.16 -5.47
C ALA A 100 12.11 -4.98 -4.92
N ALA A 101 10.78 -5.11 -4.89
CA ALA A 101 9.89 -4.11 -4.31
C ALA A 101 10.11 -4.01 -2.79
N ASP A 102 10.28 -5.13 -2.09
CA ASP A 102 10.55 -5.16 -0.66
C ASP A 102 11.91 -4.52 -0.31
N ILE A 103 12.95 -4.76 -1.11
CA ILE A 103 14.24 -4.07 -0.95
C ILE A 103 14.08 -2.56 -1.14
N ALA A 104 13.28 -2.13 -2.12
CA ALA A 104 12.99 -0.71 -2.33
C ALA A 104 12.16 -0.11 -1.18
N LEU A 105 11.20 -0.86 -0.64
CA LEU A 105 10.37 -0.49 0.50
C LEU A 105 11.23 -0.31 1.76
N TYR A 106 12.15 -1.24 2.02
CA TYR A 106 13.06 -1.17 3.17
C TYR A 106 13.89 0.13 3.12
N LYS A 107 14.43 0.47 1.95
CA LYS A 107 15.15 1.75 1.75
C LYS A 107 14.27 2.99 1.93
N ALA A 108 12.97 2.87 1.66
CA ALA A 108 12.01 3.96 1.86
C ALA A 108 11.61 4.13 3.34
N LYS A 109 11.64 3.06 4.14
CA LYS A 109 11.37 3.11 5.59
C LYS A 109 12.56 3.64 6.42
N ASP A 110 13.78 3.50 5.92
CA ASP A 110 15.02 3.91 6.61
C ASP A 110 15.40 5.41 6.40
N ASN A 111 14.52 6.22 5.80
CA ASN A 111 14.64 7.68 5.67
C ASN A 111 13.46 8.40 6.33
#